data_AF-A0A820L4G1-F1
#
_entry.id   AF-A0A820L4G1-F1
#
_cell.length_a   1.000
_cell.length_b   1.000
_cell.length_c   1.000
_cell.angle_alpha   90.00
_cell.angle_beta   90.00
_cell.angle_gamma   90.00
#
_symmetry.space_group_name_H-M   'P 1'
#
loop_
_entity.id
_entity.type
_entity.pdbx_description
1 polymer ?
#
loop_
_entity_poly.entity_id
_entity_poly.type
_entity_poly.pdbx_seq_one_letter_code
_entity_poly.pdbx_strand_id
1 'polypeptide(L)' 'MKLISLFFFDSSGDEFFTTITRTLGKDVPLIIEDIGALTPEVLELRDRFQLHGVRIAQ' A
#
# COMPACT_ATOMS: atom_id res chain seq x y z
N MET A 1 -16.60 0.21 7.35
CA MET A 1 -15.30 0.10 6.66
C MET A 1 -15.14 1.34 5.78
N LYS A 2 -14.10 2.15 5.97
CA LYS A 2 -13.84 3.34 5.12
C LYS A 2 -12.74 2.97 4.14
N LEU A 3 -13.04 3.09 2.85
CA LEU A 3 -12.05 2.93 1.78
C LEU A 3 -11.34 4.27 1.59
N ILE A 4 -10.01 4.25 1.59
CA ILE A 4 -9.18 5.41 1.28
C ILE A 4 -8.33 5.04 0.08
N SER A 5 -8.49 5.76 -1.03
CA SER A 5 -7.62 5.64 -2.20
C SER A 5 -6.46 6.62 -2.07
N LEU A 6 -5.25 6.12 -2.26
CA LEU A 6 -4.02 6.90 -2.15
C LEU A 6 -3.33 6.94 -3.52
N PHE A 7 -2.91 8.14 -3.93
CA PHE A 7 -2.13 8.35 -5.14
C PHE A 7 -0.84 9.04 -4.73
N PHE A 8 0.29 8.41 -5.03
CA PHE A 8 1.62 8.95 -4.73
C PHE A 8 2.19 9.57 -6.00
N PHE A 9 2.73 10.78 -5.85
CA PHE A 9 3.65 11.36 -6.81
C PHE A 9 5.04 11.30 -6.16
N ASP A 10 6.03 10.80 -6.90
CA ASP A 10 7.41 10.61 -6.39
C ASP A 10 7.49 9.63 -5.19
N SER A 11 8.53 9.74 -4.36
CA SER A 11 8.90 8.90 -3.21
C SER A 11 8.04 9.09 -1.94
N SER A 12 6.91 9.80 -2.04
CA SER A 12 6.01 10.09 -0.90
C SER A 12 5.37 8.86 -0.26
N GLY A 13 5.31 7.73 -0.99
CA GLY A 13 4.78 6.47 -0.49
C GLY A 13 5.54 5.91 0.72
N ASP A 14 6.87 5.97 0.69
CA ASP A 14 7.71 5.43 1.76
C ASP A 14 7.53 6.18 3.08
N GLU A 15 7.50 7.51 3.02
CA GLU A 15 7.31 8.36 4.20
C GLU A 15 5.94 8.12 4.82
N PHE A 16 4.91 7.96 3.98
CA PHE A 16 3.56 7.68 4.42
C PHE A 16 3.45 6.35 5.17
N PHE A 17 3.90 5.24 4.56
CA PHE A 17 3.81 3.92 5.19
C PHE A 17 4.76 3.78 6.39
N THR A 18 5.91 4.45 6.38
CA THR A 18 6.78 4.58 7.56
C THR A 18 6.06 5.29 8.71
N THR A 19 5.35 6.38 8.41
CA THR A 19 4.59 7.13 9.40
C THR A 19 3.44 6.31 9.95
N ILE A 20 2.68 5.60 9.12
CA ILE A 20 1.65 4.66 9.56
C ILE A 20 2.24 3.61 10.50
N THR A 21 3.32 2.94 10.09
CA THR A 21 3.96 1.88 10.87
C THR A 21 4.42 2.39 12.24
N ARG A 22 4.96 3.61 12.29
CA ARG A 22 5.42 4.25 13.53
C ARG A 22 4.28 4.69 14.44
N THR A 23 3.17 5.18 13.88
CA THR A 23 2.08 5.80 14.63
C THR A 23 1.02 4.80 15.08
N LEU A 24 0.73 3.81 14.23
CA LEU A 24 -0.35 2.85 14.44
C LEU A 24 0.17 1.43 14.75
N GLY A 25 1.47 1.18 14.53
CA GLY A 25 2.11 -0.12 14.74
C GLY A 25 2.31 -0.90 13.43
N LYS A 26 3.15 -1.94 13.49
CA LYS A 26 3.47 -2.81 12.34
C LYS A 26 2.33 -3.75 11.94
N ASP A 27 1.48 -4.11 12.90
CA ASP A 27 0.42 -5.12 12.71
C ASP A 27 -0.91 -4.50 12.23
N VAL A 28 -0.88 -3.24 11.78
CA VAL A 28 -2.07 -2.59 11.24
C VAL A 28 -2.50 -3.32 9.97
N PRO A 29 -3.73 -3.85 9.92
CA PRO A 29 -4.20 -4.54 8.73
C PRO A 29 -4.41 -3.53 7.60
N LEU A 30 -3.51 -3.55 6.63
CA LEU A 30 -3.59 -2.77 5.39
C LEU A 30 -3.88 -3.71 4.22
N ILE A 31 -4.94 -3.38 3.48
CA ILE A 31 -5.28 -4.03 2.22
C ILE A 31 -5.12 -2.97 1.14
N ILE A 32 -4.40 -3.30 0.08
CA ILE A 32 -4.28 -2.45 -1.09
C ILE A 32 -5.09 -3.03 -2.23
N GLU A 33 -5.71 -2.16 -3.02
CA GLU A 33 -6.27 -2.53 -4.31
C GLU A 33 -5.15 -2.54 -5.35
N ASP A 34 -4.54 -3.71 -5.59
CA ASP A 34 -3.45 -3.89 -6.57
C ASP A 34 -3.97 -4.37 -7.94
N ILE A 35 -5.14 -3.88 -8.34
CA ILE A 35 -5.84 -4.31 -9.56
C ILE A 35 -5.52 -3.35 -10.72
N GLY A 36 -5.07 -3.89 -11.85
CA GLY A 36 -4.68 -3.12 -13.04
C GLY A 36 -3.16 -3.16 -13.30
N ALA A 37 -2.70 -2.31 -14.21
CA ALA A 37 -1.27 -2.21 -14.54
C ALA A 37 -0.55 -1.37 -13.49
N LEU A 38 0.41 -1.98 -12.78
CA LEU A 38 1.25 -1.32 -11.78
C LEU A 38 2.64 -1.07 -12.33
N THR A 39 3.25 0.05 -11.94
CA THR A 39 4.65 0.32 -12.27
C THR A 39 5.59 -0.46 -11.35
N PRO A 40 6.85 -0.72 -11.73
CA PRO A 40 7.83 -1.39 -10.88
C PRO A 40 8.00 -0.70 -9.51
N GLU A 41 7.95 0.63 -9.45
CA GLU A 41 8.11 1.40 -8.22
C GLU A 41 6.95 1.13 -7.24
N VAL A 42 5.73 0.96 -7.75
CA VAL A 42 4.56 0.61 -6.92
C VAL A 42 4.67 -0.82 -6.39
N LEU A 43 5.19 -1.75 -7.19
CA LEU A 43 5.44 -3.14 -6.76
C LEU A 43 6.51 -3.20 -5.67
N GLU A 44 7.62 -2.47 -5.84
CA GLU A 44 8.67 -2.37 -4.83
C GLU A 44 8.15 -1.79 -3.51
N LEU A 45 7.30 -0.76 -3.57
CA LEU A 45 6.68 -0.16 -2.39
C LEU A 45 5.77 -1.17 -1.67
N ARG A 46 4.91 -1.88 -2.42
CA ARG A 46 4.06 -2.95 -1.88
C ARG A 46 4.90 -4.00 -1.15
N ASP A 47 5.96 -4.48 -1.80
CA ASP A 47 6.78 -5.58 -1.29
C ASP A 47 7.59 -5.14 -0.07
N ARG A 48 8.11 -3.91 -0.06
CA ARG A 48 8.83 -3.31 1.08
C ARG A 48 8.01 -3.27 2.35
N PHE A 49 6.73 -2.91 2.25
CA PHE A 49 5.82 -2.82 3.39
C PHE A 49 4.93 -4.07 3.56
N GLN A 50 5.19 -5.13 2.79
CA GLN A 50 4.44 -6.40 2.84
C GLN A 50 2.92 -6.21 2.76
N LEU A 51 2.47 -5.29 1.91
CA LEU A 51 1.07 -4.93 1.80
C LEU A 51 0.28 -6.05 1.12
N HIS A 52 -0.88 -6.42 1.69
CA HIS A 52 -1.72 -7.47 1.15
C HIS A 52 -2.57 -6.93 -0.01
N GLY A 53 -2.38 -7.50 -1.20
CA GLY A 53 -3.19 -7.21 -2.38
C GLY A 53 -4.54 -7.92 -2.39
N VAL A 54 -5.31 -7.67 -3.44
CA VAL A 54 -6.64 -8.25 -3.67
C VAL A 54 -6.64 -9.03 -4.98
N ARG A 55 -7.38 -10.14 -5.01
CA ARG A 55 -7.75 -10.83 -6.24
C ARG A 55 -9.26 -10.96 -6.29
N ILE A 56 -9.85 -10.65 -7.43
CA ILE A 56 -11.28 -10.84 -7.66
C ILE A 56 -11.45 -12.17 -8.37
N ALA A 57 -12.08 -13.14 -7.70
CA ALA A 57 -12.55 -14.36 -8.35
C ALA A 57 -13.79 -14.01 -9.18
N GLN A 58 -13.72 -14.23 -10.49
CA GLN A 58 -14.87 -14.09 -11.40
C GLN A 58 -15.70 -15.37 -11.42
#